data_AF-A0A1R3U206-F1
#
_entry.id   AF-A0A1R3U206-F1
#
_cell.length_a   1.000
_cell.length_b   1.000
_cell.length_c   1.000
_cell.angle_alpha   90.00
_cell.angle_beta   90.00
_cell.angle_gamma   90.00
#
_symmetry.space_group_name_H-M   'P 1'
#
loop_
_entity.id
_entity.type
_entity.pdbx_description
1 polymer ?
#
loop_
_entity_poly.entity_id
_entity_poly.type
_entity_poly.pdbx_seq_one_letter_code
_entity_poly.pdbx_strand_id
1 'polypeptide(L)'
;MVPVSNDTLLRVVRRRGTPRFVPPTVIGIDDWAWRRNQRYGTIICDLERRKTIALLPDREPATAQAWLSDQQQITIVARDRGGAYALAAAKALPDATQVADRWHLMENASRAFIDAVRKSMRQIRTAIGSATINPDLLTAAERIISGISHEKTRTPHSGLGQVRVAIKEIVRRTGHSRGLVRRVLVGKDRRVPRAGELLEVYLPWLDAQWSAGHRNGTQLWREYAPGIPAAFGVTDGRRVGKAKMD
;
A
#
# COMPACT_ATOMS: atom_id res chain seq x y z
N MET A 1 4.11 -33.19 -32.70
CA MET A 1 4.85 -32.62 -31.55
C MET A 1 4.76 -33.64 -30.42
N VAL A 2 5.88 -34.15 -29.91
CA VAL A 2 5.87 -35.18 -28.85
C VAL A 2 5.59 -34.51 -27.50
N PRO A 3 4.63 -35.01 -26.69
CA PRO A 3 4.37 -34.45 -25.36
C PRO A 3 5.58 -34.67 -24.45
N VAL A 4 6.00 -33.60 -23.76
CA VAL A 4 7.15 -33.61 -22.85
C VAL A 4 6.65 -33.36 -21.43
N SER A 5 7.11 -34.15 -20.46
CA SER A 5 6.74 -33.96 -19.05
C SER A 5 7.40 -32.72 -18.44
N ASN A 6 6.76 -32.14 -17.41
CA ASN A 6 7.31 -31.02 -16.64
C ASN A 6 8.71 -31.34 -16.09
N ASP A 7 8.94 -32.57 -15.63
CA ASP A 7 10.24 -33.01 -15.11
C ASP A 7 11.33 -33.03 -16.19
N THR A 8 10.94 -33.41 -17.41
CA THR A 8 11.87 -33.38 -18.54
C THR A 8 12.21 -31.94 -18.92
N LEU A 9 11.23 -31.03 -18.91
CA LEU A 9 11.48 -29.60 -19.12
C LEU A 9 12.44 -29.03 -18.04
N LEU A 10 12.15 -29.27 -16.75
CA LEU A 10 12.97 -28.78 -15.64
C LEU A 10 14.40 -29.35 -15.68
N ARG A 11 14.54 -30.63 -16.02
CA ARG A 11 15.85 -31.27 -16.18
C ARG A 11 16.65 -30.66 -17.33
N VAL A 12 16.01 -30.35 -18.46
CA VAL A 12 16.67 -29.67 -19.58
C VAL A 12 17.11 -28.26 -19.17
N VAL A 13 16.25 -27.50 -18.49
CA VAL A 13 16.58 -26.16 -17.98
C VAL A 13 17.77 -26.24 -17.01
N ARG A 14 17.74 -27.13 -16.03
CA ARG A 14 18.82 -27.32 -15.05
C ARG A 14 20.13 -27.75 -15.70
N ARG A 15 20.09 -28.59 -16.75
CA ARG A 15 21.28 -29.07 -17.48
C ARG A 15 21.96 -27.99 -18.31
N ARG A 16 21.24 -26.98 -18.78
CA ARG A 16 21.83 -25.89 -19.57
C ARG A 16 22.69 -24.93 -18.75
N GLY A 17 22.68 -25.07 -17.41
CA GLY A 17 23.37 -24.16 -16.51
C GLY A 17 22.85 -22.73 -16.62
N THR A 18 23.34 -21.85 -15.75
CA THR A 18 23.11 -20.42 -15.92
C THR A 18 24.22 -19.88 -16.80
N PRO A 19 23.92 -19.30 -17.98
CA PRO A 19 24.95 -18.67 -18.79
C PRO A 19 25.64 -17.59 -17.94
N ARG A 20 26.98 -17.52 -18.01
CA ARG A 20 27.70 -16.38 -17.46
C ARG A 20 27.16 -15.12 -18.12
N PHE A 21 26.81 -14.11 -17.33
CA PHE A 21 26.44 -12.82 -17.87
C PHE A 21 27.71 -12.10 -18.35
N VAL A 22 27.55 -11.28 -19.38
CA VAL A 22 28.61 -10.34 -19.78
C VAL A 22 28.73 -9.30 -18.65
N PRO A 23 29.93 -9.02 -18.12
CA PRO A 23 30.11 -8.06 -17.04
C PRO A 23 29.41 -6.71 -17.36
N PRO A 24 28.44 -6.27 -16.53
CA PRO A 24 27.68 -5.05 -16.79
C PRO A 24 28.43 -3.81 -16.30
N THR A 25 28.21 -2.66 -16.92
CA THR A 25 28.67 -1.34 -16.43
C THR A 25 27.57 -0.59 -15.67
N VAL A 26 26.30 -0.82 -16.04
CA VAL A 26 25.12 -0.18 -15.44
C VAL A 26 24.17 -1.25 -14.89
N ILE A 27 23.92 -1.19 -13.58
CA ILE A 27 23.03 -2.14 -12.91
C ILE A 27 21.86 -1.46 -12.19
N GLY A 28 20.79 -2.22 -12.00
CA GLY A 28 19.69 -1.93 -11.10
C GLY A 28 19.71 -2.90 -9.93
N ILE A 29 19.53 -2.41 -8.72
CA ILE A 29 19.43 -3.21 -7.49
C ILE A 29 18.14 -2.88 -6.75
N ASP A 30 17.37 -3.91 -6.40
CA ASP A 30 16.08 -3.77 -5.72
C ASP A 30 15.70 -5.05 -4.93
N ASP A 31 14.64 -4.98 -4.14
CA ASP A 31 14.07 -6.10 -3.41
C ASP A 31 13.31 -7.07 -4.35
N TRP A 32 13.59 -8.36 -4.20
CA TRP A 32 12.86 -9.44 -4.84
C TRP A 32 11.99 -10.20 -3.86
N ALA A 33 10.69 -10.33 -4.13
CA ALA A 33 9.82 -11.17 -3.33
C ALA A 33 9.71 -12.59 -3.92
N TRP A 34 10.35 -13.58 -3.29
CA TRP A 34 10.14 -15.00 -3.59
C TRP A 34 8.69 -15.42 -3.32
N ARG A 35 8.16 -14.94 -2.20
CA ARG A 35 6.75 -15.01 -1.85
C ARG A 35 6.39 -13.72 -1.13
N ARG A 36 5.44 -12.99 -1.71
CA ARG A 36 4.99 -11.68 -1.20
C ARG A 36 4.68 -11.77 0.30
N ASN A 37 5.19 -10.81 1.06
CA ASN A 37 5.06 -10.71 2.52
C ASN A 37 5.66 -11.87 3.33
N GLN A 38 6.60 -12.63 2.76
CA GLN A 38 7.25 -13.73 3.50
C GLN A 38 8.75 -13.72 3.33
N ARG A 39 9.23 -13.89 2.10
CA ARG A 39 10.64 -14.07 1.82
C ARG A 39 11.07 -13.13 0.72
N TYR A 40 12.01 -12.27 1.09
CA TYR A 40 12.61 -11.29 0.22
C TYR A 40 14.09 -11.62 0.00
N GLY A 41 14.56 -11.36 -1.21
CA GLY A 41 15.96 -11.36 -1.60
C GLY A 41 16.30 -10.04 -2.27
N THR A 42 17.47 -9.96 -2.89
CA THR A 42 17.87 -8.83 -3.72
C THR A 42 17.90 -9.28 -5.18
N ILE A 43 17.29 -8.53 -6.09
CA ILE A 43 17.44 -8.72 -7.54
C ILE A 43 18.44 -7.71 -8.09
N ILE A 44 19.31 -8.20 -8.98
CA ILE A 44 20.26 -7.36 -9.70
C ILE A 44 20.03 -7.55 -11.19
N CYS A 45 19.88 -6.44 -11.90
CA CYS A 45 19.62 -6.40 -13.32
C CYS A 45 20.72 -5.61 -14.04
N ASP A 46 21.21 -6.14 -15.15
CA ASP A 46 21.92 -5.35 -16.16
C ASP A 46 20.88 -4.45 -16.85
N LEU A 47 21.02 -3.13 -16.69
CA LEU A 47 20.08 -2.16 -17.23
C LEU A 47 20.30 -1.86 -18.71
N GLU A 48 21.52 -2.05 -19.21
CA GLU A 48 21.83 -1.88 -20.64
C GLU A 48 21.15 -2.98 -21.45
N ARG A 49 21.25 -4.22 -20.97
CA ARG A 49 20.71 -5.42 -21.65
C ARG A 49 19.30 -5.78 -21.19
N ARG A 50 18.78 -5.09 -20.16
CA ARG A 50 17.46 -5.32 -19.54
C ARG A 50 17.29 -6.77 -19.10
N LYS A 51 18.31 -7.32 -18.44
CA LYS A 51 18.34 -8.73 -18.01
C LYS A 51 18.67 -8.85 -16.54
N THR A 52 17.96 -9.74 -15.85
CA THR A 52 18.35 -10.17 -14.50
C THR A 52 19.64 -10.97 -14.59
N ILE A 53 20.63 -10.58 -13.78
CA ILE A 53 21.96 -11.20 -13.76
C ILE A 53 22.26 -11.90 -12.44
N ALA A 54 21.63 -11.47 -11.34
CA ALA A 54 21.76 -12.14 -10.06
C ALA A 54 20.48 -12.01 -9.21
N LEU A 55 20.29 -13.02 -8.37
CA LEU A 55 19.23 -13.05 -7.37
C LEU A 55 19.85 -13.52 -6.05
N LEU A 56 20.05 -12.58 -5.12
CA LEU A 56 20.69 -12.83 -3.84
C LEU A 56 19.69 -13.45 -2.85
N PRO A 57 20.16 -14.25 -1.87
CA PRO A 57 19.30 -15.05 -1.01
C PRO A 57 18.45 -14.24 -0.03
N ASP A 58 18.87 -13.01 0.28
CA ASP A 58 18.27 -12.09 1.25
C ASP A 58 18.41 -10.62 0.81
N ARG A 59 17.93 -9.72 1.67
CA ARG A 59 17.97 -8.25 1.49
C ARG A 59 19.03 -7.59 2.38
N GLU A 60 19.95 -8.38 2.93
CA GLU A 60 20.91 -7.86 3.88
C GLU A 60 21.95 -6.99 3.15
N PRO A 61 22.26 -5.79 3.66
CA PRO A 61 23.25 -4.91 3.04
C PRO A 61 24.61 -5.59 2.85
N ALA A 62 24.99 -6.47 3.79
CA ALA A 62 26.25 -7.20 3.75
C ALA A 62 26.32 -8.17 2.55
N THR A 63 25.22 -8.86 2.24
CA THR A 63 25.13 -9.78 1.10
C THR A 63 25.23 -9.04 -0.22
N ALA A 64 24.53 -7.90 -0.33
CA ALA A 64 24.64 -7.02 -1.50
C ALA A 64 26.05 -6.43 -1.65
N GLN A 65 26.65 -5.95 -0.56
CA GLN A 65 28.00 -5.41 -0.56
C GLN A 65 29.02 -6.46 -1.02
N ALA A 66 28.95 -7.68 -0.48
CA ALA A 66 29.85 -8.77 -0.86
C ALA A 66 29.78 -9.07 -2.36
N TRP A 67 28.57 -9.13 -2.93
CA TRP A 67 28.41 -9.32 -4.37
C TRP A 67 28.97 -8.16 -5.19
N LEU A 68 28.71 -6.91 -4.77
CA LEU A 68 29.16 -5.70 -5.47
C LEU A 68 30.69 -5.54 -5.43
N SER A 69 31.36 -5.97 -4.36
CA SER A 69 32.81 -5.86 -4.22
C SER A 69 33.57 -6.61 -5.31
N ASP A 70 32.98 -7.68 -5.84
CA ASP A 70 33.54 -8.48 -6.93
C ASP A 70 33.26 -7.89 -8.33
N GLN A 71 32.60 -6.72 -8.41
CA GLN A 71 32.07 -6.15 -9.65
C GLN A 71 32.57 -4.72 -9.91
N GLN A 72 33.90 -4.52 -9.81
CA GLN A 72 34.54 -3.20 -9.92
C GLN A 72 34.36 -2.51 -11.28
N GLN A 73 33.94 -3.25 -12.32
CA GLN A 73 33.61 -2.68 -13.62
C GLN A 73 32.29 -1.89 -13.65
N ILE A 74 31.47 -1.98 -12.60
CA ILE A 74 30.20 -1.27 -12.50
C ILE A 74 30.47 0.21 -12.19
N THR A 75 30.00 1.09 -13.06
CA THR A 75 30.15 2.54 -12.93
C THR A 75 28.86 3.24 -12.50
N ILE A 76 27.70 2.62 -12.70
CA ILE A 76 26.39 3.19 -12.35
C ILE A 76 25.53 2.15 -11.64
N VAL A 77 24.98 2.54 -10.49
CA VAL A 77 24.04 1.74 -9.72
C VAL A 77 22.72 2.50 -9.58
N ALA A 78 21.70 2.08 -10.32
CA ALA A 78 20.33 2.53 -10.09
C ALA A 78 19.74 1.73 -8.93
N ARG A 79 19.16 2.41 -7.95
CA ARG A 79 18.60 1.77 -6.76
C ARG A 79 17.34 2.46 -6.29
N ASP A 80 16.59 1.76 -5.46
CA ASP A 80 15.54 2.38 -4.66
C ASP A 80 16.11 3.48 -3.73
N ARG A 81 15.23 4.21 -3.05
CA ARG A 81 15.65 5.26 -2.12
C ARG A 81 16.00 4.74 -0.72
N GLY A 82 16.03 3.43 -0.51
CA GLY A 82 16.41 2.80 0.75
C GLY A 82 17.88 3.06 1.10
N GLY A 83 18.16 3.25 2.39
CA GLY A 83 19.52 3.51 2.88
C GLY A 83 20.44 2.28 2.82
N ALA A 84 19.87 1.08 2.91
CA ALA A 84 20.59 -0.19 2.95
C ALA A 84 21.49 -0.40 1.72
N TYR A 85 20.90 -0.40 0.52
CA TYR A 85 21.64 -0.57 -0.72
C TYR A 85 22.56 0.61 -1.03
N ALA A 86 22.18 1.83 -0.61
CA ALA A 86 23.03 2.99 -0.77
C ALA A 86 24.38 2.85 -0.05
N LEU A 87 24.34 2.37 1.19
CA LEU A 87 25.53 2.13 2.00
C LEU A 87 26.35 0.96 1.47
N ALA A 88 25.69 -0.13 1.04
CA ALA A 88 26.36 -1.28 0.45
C ALA A 88 27.11 -0.89 -0.84
N ALA A 89 26.45 -0.15 -1.73
CA ALA A 89 27.04 0.33 -2.97
C ALA A 89 28.19 1.31 -2.72
N ALA A 90 28.03 2.28 -1.80
CA ALA A 90 29.09 3.24 -1.48
C ALA A 90 30.35 2.57 -0.90
N LYS A 91 30.20 1.48 -0.15
CA LYS A 91 31.33 0.72 0.41
C LYS A 91 32.01 -0.19 -0.61
N ALA A 92 31.23 -0.85 -1.46
CA ALA A 92 31.75 -1.82 -2.43
C ALA A 92 32.29 -1.18 -3.70
N LEU A 93 31.66 -0.08 -4.14
CA LEU A 93 31.91 0.62 -5.40
C LEU A 93 31.95 2.15 -5.13
N PRO A 94 33.02 2.64 -4.49
CA PRO A 94 33.11 4.06 -4.06
C PRO A 94 33.05 5.05 -5.23
N ASP A 95 33.55 4.66 -6.40
CA ASP A 95 33.58 5.50 -7.60
C ASP A 95 32.30 5.37 -8.46
N ALA A 96 31.40 4.45 -8.12
CA ALA A 96 30.17 4.26 -8.89
C ALA A 96 29.14 5.35 -8.59
N THR A 97 28.56 5.90 -9.65
CA THR A 97 27.48 6.88 -9.53
C THR A 97 26.19 6.18 -9.12
N GLN A 98 25.64 6.57 -7.97
CA GLN A 98 24.35 6.07 -7.52
C GLN A 98 23.21 6.94 -8.07
N VAL A 99 22.26 6.31 -8.76
CA VAL A 99 21.11 6.97 -9.37
C VAL A 99 19.84 6.48 -8.70
N ALA A 100 18.91 7.40 -8.43
CA ALA A 100 17.59 7.01 -7.94
C ALA A 100 16.78 6.36 -9.07
N ASP A 101 16.24 5.18 -8.80
CA ASP A 101 15.39 4.48 -9.74
C ASP A 101 14.13 5.30 -10.10
N ARG A 102 13.80 5.29 -11.40
CA ARG A 102 12.73 6.09 -11.97
C ARG A 102 11.35 5.69 -11.45
N TRP A 103 11.09 4.40 -11.28
CA TRP A 103 9.78 3.94 -10.81
C TRP A 103 9.52 4.46 -9.40
N HIS A 104 10.51 4.34 -8.51
CA HIS A 104 10.39 4.88 -7.16
C HIS A 104 10.20 6.40 -7.13
N LEU A 105 10.87 7.15 -8.02
CA LEU A 105 10.65 8.60 -8.12
C LEU A 105 9.21 8.93 -8.54
N MET A 106 8.67 8.24 -9.55
CA MET A 106 7.32 8.46 -10.02
C MET A 106 6.26 8.04 -9.00
N GLU A 107 6.44 6.91 -8.32
CA GLU A 107 5.54 6.44 -7.26
C GLU A 107 5.52 7.42 -6.08
N ASN A 108 6.70 7.90 -5.66
CA ASN A 108 6.79 8.89 -4.59
C ASN A 108 6.14 10.23 -4.96
N ALA A 109 6.39 10.73 -6.17
CA ALA A 109 5.78 11.96 -6.66
C ALA A 109 4.24 11.83 -6.74
N SER A 110 3.75 10.72 -7.28
CA SER A 110 2.31 10.44 -7.40
C SER A 110 1.65 10.37 -6.03
N ARG A 111 2.27 9.66 -5.07
CA ARG A 111 1.78 9.59 -3.68
C ARG A 111 1.77 10.95 -2.99
N ALA A 112 2.84 11.72 -3.11
CA ALA A 112 2.93 13.06 -2.52
C ALA A 112 1.87 14.01 -3.10
N PHE A 113 1.63 13.93 -4.42
CA PHE A 113 0.57 14.68 -5.08
C PHE A 113 -0.81 14.29 -4.55
N ILE A 114 -1.12 12.98 -4.48
CA ILE A 114 -2.38 12.46 -3.95
C ILE A 114 -2.61 12.94 -2.50
N ASP A 115 -1.57 12.91 -1.67
CA ASP A 115 -1.66 13.34 -0.27
C ASP A 115 -1.88 14.85 -0.15
N ALA A 116 -1.22 15.66 -0.98
CA ALA A 116 -1.42 17.10 -1.02
C ALA A 116 -2.86 17.44 -1.45
N VAL A 117 -3.34 16.83 -2.54
CA VAL A 117 -4.72 17.03 -3.01
C VAL A 117 -5.71 16.59 -1.94
N ARG A 118 -5.52 15.43 -1.31
CA ARG A 118 -6.40 14.93 -0.23
C ARG A 118 -6.51 15.93 0.92
N LYS A 119 -5.40 16.55 1.34
CA LYS A 119 -5.39 17.57 2.41
C LYS A 119 -6.15 18.84 2.01
N SER A 120 -6.08 19.22 0.74
CA SER A 120 -6.77 20.40 0.20
C SER A 120 -8.19 20.14 -0.26
N MET A 121 -8.66 18.88 -0.31
CA MET A 121 -9.97 18.55 -0.86
C MET A 121 -11.14 19.28 -0.19
N ARG A 122 -11.07 19.57 1.11
CA ARG A 122 -12.11 20.35 1.80
C ARG A 122 -12.23 21.76 1.21
N GLN A 123 -11.10 22.44 1.02
CA GLN A 123 -11.04 23.79 0.45
C GLN A 123 -11.46 23.78 -1.02
N ILE A 124 -11.01 22.78 -1.79
CA ILE A 124 -11.39 22.58 -3.19
C ILE A 124 -12.91 22.39 -3.31
N ARG A 125 -13.54 21.59 -2.42
CA ARG A 125 -14.99 21.40 -2.40
C ARG A 125 -15.75 22.68 -2.05
N THR A 126 -15.27 23.44 -1.05
CA THR A 126 -15.87 24.74 -0.71
C THR A 126 -15.79 25.73 -1.87
N ALA A 127 -14.66 25.79 -2.58
CA ALA A 127 -14.46 26.72 -3.70
C ALA A 127 -15.28 26.38 -4.95
N ILE A 128 -15.51 25.09 -5.23
CA ILE A 128 -16.25 24.64 -6.43
C ILE A 128 -17.78 24.73 -6.22
N GLY A 129 -18.26 24.94 -4.98
CA GLY A 129 -19.70 24.99 -4.67
C GLY A 129 -20.44 23.66 -4.87
N SER A 130 -19.72 22.60 -5.27
CA SER A 130 -20.26 21.26 -5.45
C SER A 130 -19.97 20.43 -4.20
N ALA A 131 -20.98 20.32 -3.33
CA ALA A 131 -20.96 19.38 -2.21
C ALA A 131 -20.95 17.92 -2.71
N THR A 132 -21.40 17.67 -3.94
CA THR A 132 -21.75 16.34 -4.45
C THR A 132 -20.87 15.97 -5.64
N ILE A 133 -19.88 15.11 -5.41
CA ILE A 133 -19.08 14.51 -6.47
C ILE A 133 -19.91 13.42 -7.14
N ASN A 134 -20.10 13.49 -8.46
CA ASN A 134 -20.64 12.36 -9.22
C ASN A 134 -19.56 11.25 -9.30
N PRO A 135 -19.75 10.09 -8.64
CA PRO A 135 -18.73 9.03 -8.57
C PRO A 135 -18.45 8.34 -9.91
N ASP A 136 -19.31 8.55 -10.91
CA ASP A 136 -19.17 7.96 -12.24
C ASP A 136 -18.30 8.79 -13.18
N LEU A 137 -18.08 10.07 -12.87
CA LEU A 137 -17.15 10.94 -13.61
C LEU A 137 -15.71 10.86 -13.10
N LEU A 138 -15.48 10.18 -11.98
CA LEU A 138 -14.15 10.05 -11.39
C LEU A 138 -13.31 9.03 -12.15
N THR A 139 -12.11 9.46 -12.53
CA THR A 139 -11.03 8.57 -12.93
C THR A 139 -10.62 7.64 -11.79
N ALA A 140 -9.92 6.55 -12.11
CA ALA A 140 -9.46 5.59 -11.10
C ALA A 140 -8.60 6.25 -10.00
N ALA A 141 -7.75 7.23 -10.36
CA ALA A 141 -6.96 8.00 -9.41
C ALA A 141 -7.83 8.87 -8.50
N GLU A 142 -8.84 9.54 -9.06
CA GLU A 142 -9.74 10.39 -8.30
C GLU A 142 -10.63 9.59 -7.34
N ARG A 143 -11.00 8.35 -7.67
CA ARG A 143 -11.72 7.45 -6.74
C ARG A 143 -10.88 7.02 -5.54
N ILE A 144 -9.57 6.88 -5.72
CA ILE A 144 -8.63 6.62 -4.62
C ILE A 144 -8.47 7.88 -3.75
N ILE A 145 -8.32 9.05 -4.38
CA ILE A 145 -8.20 10.35 -3.71
C ILE A 145 -9.45 10.67 -2.88
N SER A 146 -10.63 10.49 -3.45
CA SER A 146 -11.93 10.76 -2.81
C SER A 146 -12.36 9.68 -1.80
N GLY A 147 -11.65 8.54 -1.72
CA GLY A 147 -12.00 7.42 -0.83
C GLY A 147 -13.18 6.57 -1.32
N ILE A 148 -13.74 6.88 -2.49
CA ILE A 148 -14.94 6.25 -3.07
C ILE A 148 -14.64 4.84 -3.63
N SER A 149 -13.37 4.49 -3.86
CA SER A 149 -12.97 3.20 -4.45
C SER A 149 -13.40 1.94 -3.68
N HIS A 150 -13.80 2.03 -2.40
CA HIS A 150 -14.22 0.84 -1.62
C HIS A 150 -15.75 0.67 -1.53
N GLU A 151 -16.53 1.63 -2.06
CA GLU A 151 -18.00 1.60 -1.95
C GLU A 151 -18.66 0.68 -2.99
N LYS A 152 -18.06 0.49 -4.17
CA LYS A 152 -18.68 -0.29 -5.27
C LYS A 152 -18.75 -1.82 -5.05
N THR A 153 -18.14 -2.34 -3.98
CA THR A 153 -18.33 -3.75 -3.53
C THR A 153 -19.33 -3.88 -2.38
N ARG A 154 -19.93 -2.78 -1.91
CA ARG A 154 -20.90 -2.73 -0.82
C ARG A 154 -22.33 -2.72 -1.37
N THR A 155 -22.78 -3.80 -2.01
CA THR A 155 -24.20 -4.13 -1.85
C THR A 155 -24.38 -4.68 -0.44
N PRO A 156 -25.24 -4.11 0.41
CA PRO A 156 -25.49 -4.65 1.73
C PRO A 156 -26.08 -6.05 1.59
N HIS A 157 -25.31 -7.10 1.89
CA HIS A 157 -25.83 -8.46 2.04
C HIS A 157 -26.58 -8.63 3.38
N SER A 158 -27.19 -7.56 3.89
CA SER A 158 -27.85 -7.50 5.20
C SER A 158 -29.12 -8.36 5.27
N GLY A 159 -29.63 -8.88 4.13
CA GLY A 159 -30.82 -9.72 4.08
C GLY A 159 -30.58 -11.23 3.99
N LEU A 160 -29.36 -11.71 3.75
CA LEU A 160 -29.12 -13.15 3.50
C LEU A 160 -28.75 -13.95 4.75
N GLY A 161 -28.55 -13.29 5.89
CA GLY A 161 -28.28 -13.96 7.16
C GLY A 161 -29.53 -14.56 7.82
N GLN A 162 -30.74 -14.14 7.41
CA GLN A 162 -32.00 -14.66 7.98
C GLN A 162 -32.61 -15.80 7.15
N VAL A 163 -32.09 -16.06 5.95
CA VAL A 163 -32.54 -17.18 5.10
C VAL A 163 -31.41 -18.19 5.04
N ARG A 164 -31.68 -19.46 5.39
CA ARG A 164 -30.73 -20.59 5.23
C ARG A 164 -30.45 -20.84 3.73
N VAL A 165 -29.72 -19.96 3.08
CA VAL A 165 -29.30 -20.11 1.68
C VAL A 165 -27.91 -20.73 1.66
N ALA A 166 -27.74 -21.80 0.88
CA ALA A 166 -26.45 -22.45 0.73
C ALA A 166 -25.40 -21.49 0.13
N ILE A 167 -24.17 -21.53 0.66
CA ILE A 167 -23.03 -20.68 0.21
C ILE A 167 -22.85 -20.70 -1.32
N LYS A 168 -23.13 -21.84 -1.96
CA LYS A 168 -23.01 -22.03 -3.42
C LYS A 168 -23.99 -21.13 -4.19
N GLU A 169 -25.19 -20.94 -3.66
CA GLU A 169 -26.22 -20.09 -4.25
C GLU A 169 -25.91 -18.60 -4.04
N ILE A 170 -25.30 -18.23 -2.91
CA ILE A 170 -24.83 -16.86 -2.67
C ILE A 170 -23.73 -16.50 -3.68
N VAL A 171 -22.76 -17.38 -3.89
CA VAL A 171 -21.69 -17.19 -4.90
C VAL A 171 -22.28 -17.01 -6.30
N ARG A 172 -23.29 -17.80 -6.67
CA ARG A 172 -23.94 -17.72 -7.98
C ARG A 172 -24.68 -16.41 -8.20
N ARG A 173 -25.38 -15.91 -7.17
CA ARG A 173 -26.16 -14.66 -7.26
C ARG A 173 -25.29 -13.40 -7.20
N THR A 174 -24.19 -13.44 -6.45
CA THR A 174 -23.37 -12.25 -6.20
C THR A 174 -22.12 -12.20 -7.07
N GLY A 175 -21.71 -13.31 -7.71
CA GLY A 175 -20.46 -13.41 -8.46
C GLY A 175 -19.19 -13.36 -7.60
N HIS A 176 -19.32 -13.30 -6.27
CA HIS A 176 -18.18 -13.17 -5.36
C HIS A 176 -17.54 -14.52 -5.06
N SER A 177 -16.22 -14.52 -4.81
CA SER A 177 -15.49 -15.75 -4.53
C SER A 177 -16.02 -16.45 -3.27
N ARG A 178 -16.06 -17.79 -3.31
CA ARG A 178 -16.53 -18.63 -2.20
C ARG A 178 -15.80 -18.36 -0.88
N GLY A 179 -14.52 -17.95 -0.95
CA GLY A 179 -13.72 -17.57 0.22
C GLY A 179 -14.17 -16.27 0.87
N LEU A 180 -14.56 -15.27 0.07
CA LEU A 180 -15.10 -14.00 0.57
C LEU A 180 -16.45 -14.20 1.25
N VAL A 181 -17.37 -14.93 0.59
CA VAL A 181 -18.70 -15.25 1.14
C VAL A 181 -18.59 -15.96 2.50
N ARG A 182 -17.65 -16.91 2.64
CA ARG A 182 -17.39 -17.59 3.92
C ARG A 182 -16.85 -16.65 5.00
N ARG A 183 -15.92 -15.75 4.67
CA ARG A 183 -15.35 -14.80 5.66
C ARG A 183 -16.41 -13.85 6.21
N VAL A 184 -17.31 -13.38 5.35
CA VAL A 184 -18.42 -12.50 5.72
C VAL A 184 -19.44 -13.23 6.60
N LEU A 185 -19.86 -14.45 6.22
CA LEU A 185 -20.83 -15.25 6.99
C LEU A 185 -20.32 -15.69 8.37
N VAL A 186 -19.02 -15.95 8.50
CA VAL A 186 -18.39 -16.33 9.78
C VAL A 186 -18.17 -15.10 10.70
N GLY A 187 -18.54 -13.90 10.25
CA GLY A 187 -18.45 -12.68 11.06
C GLY A 187 -17.01 -12.22 11.33
N LYS A 188 -16.02 -12.73 10.59
CA LYS A 188 -14.60 -12.35 10.71
C LYS A 188 -14.28 -10.98 10.09
N ASP A 189 -15.25 -10.34 9.46
CA ASP A 189 -15.22 -8.93 9.03
C ASP A 189 -15.83 -7.98 10.08
N ARG A 190 -15.70 -8.30 11.38
CA ARG A 190 -15.92 -7.29 12.43
C ARG A 190 -14.70 -6.40 12.50
N ARG A 191 -14.69 -5.37 11.64
CA ARG A 191 -13.81 -4.22 11.83
C ARG A 191 -14.20 -3.55 13.15
N VAL A 192 -13.21 -3.32 14.03
CA VAL A 192 -13.35 -2.33 15.11
C VAL A 192 -13.43 -0.96 14.42
N PRO A 193 -14.54 -0.23 14.50
CA PRO A 193 -14.69 1.04 13.83
C PRO A 193 -13.58 2.00 14.29
N ARG A 194 -12.95 2.70 13.34
CA ARG A 194 -11.98 3.74 13.70
C ARG A 194 -12.77 4.95 14.21
N ALA A 195 -12.23 5.64 15.23
CA ALA A 195 -12.92 6.72 15.95
C ALA A 195 -13.60 7.79 15.05
N GLY A 196 -13.12 8.03 13.82
CA GLY A 196 -13.75 8.95 12.87
C GLY A 196 -15.03 8.45 12.18
N GLU A 197 -15.19 7.13 11.96
CA GLU A 197 -16.36 6.56 11.26
C GLU A 197 -17.62 6.51 12.13
N LEU A 198 -17.48 6.59 13.46
CA LEU A 198 -18.60 6.66 14.40
C LEU A 198 -19.03 8.11 14.71
N LEU A 199 -18.09 9.06 14.60
CA LEU A 199 -18.37 10.47 14.87
C LEU A 199 -19.19 11.14 13.75
N GLU A 200 -19.13 10.65 12.51
CA GLU A 200 -19.89 11.23 11.39
C GLU A 200 -21.41 11.25 11.62
N VAL A 201 -21.94 10.25 12.34
CA VAL A 201 -23.37 10.19 12.70
C VAL A 201 -23.74 11.28 13.73
N TYR A 202 -22.77 11.74 14.53
CA TYR A 202 -22.96 12.69 15.62
C TYR A 202 -22.47 14.11 15.29
N LEU A 203 -21.82 14.31 14.14
CA LEU A 203 -21.32 15.61 13.68
C LEU A 203 -22.42 16.69 13.67
N PRO A 204 -23.65 16.46 13.15
CA PRO A 204 -24.68 17.49 13.14
C PRO A 204 -25.09 17.96 14.55
N TRP A 205 -25.11 17.03 15.51
CA TRP A 205 -25.43 17.36 16.90
C TRP A 205 -24.27 18.08 17.59
N LEU A 206 -23.04 17.63 17.39
CA LEU A 206 -21.84 18.28 17.93
C LEU A 206 -21.64 19.70 17.36
N ASP A 207 -21.91 19.91 16.08
CA ASP A 207 -21.84 21.23 15.44
C ASP A 207 -22.92 22.19 15.99
N ALA A 208 -24.12 21.67 16.29
CA ALA A 208 -25.19 22.45 16.94
C ALA A 208 -24.79 22.88 18.35
N GLN A 209 -24.20 21.96 19.15
CA GLN A 209 -23.73 22.27 20.50
C GLN A 209 -22.55 23.25 20.50
N TRP A 210 -21.63 23.09 19.55
CA TRP A 210 -20.52 24.00 19.35
C TRP A 210 -21.00 25.41 18.99
N SER A 211 -22.01 25.51 18.12
CA SER A 211 -22.63 26.78 17.71
C SER A 211 -23.42 27.44 18.85
N ALA A 212 -24.00 26.64 19.74
CA ALA A 212 -24.67 27.10 20.96
C ALA A 212 -23.70 27.51 22.09
N GLY A 213 -22.39 27.39 21.87
CA GLY A 213 -21.35 27.84 22.81
C GLY A 213 -20.89 26.76 23.80
N HIS A 214 -21.40 25.53 23.71
CA HIS A 214 -20.95 24.42 24.54
C HIS A 214 -19.63 23.86 24.00
N ARG A 215 -18.55 24.01 24.77
CA ARG A 215 -17.17 23.62 24.36
C ARG A 215 -16.52 22.57 25.26
N ASN A 216 -17.24 22.09 26.27
CA ASN A 216 -16.72 21.08 27.19
C ASN A 216 -17.03 19.67 26.67
N GLY A 217 -16.02 19.01 26.09
CA GLY A 217 -16.17 17.67 25.52
C GLY A 217 -16.64 16.60 26.52
N THR A 218 -16.25 16.72 27.79
CA THR A 218 -16.66 15.77 28.84
C THR A 218 -18.14 15.92 29.20
N GLN A 219 -18.67 17.14 29.16
CA GLN A 219 -20.09 17.41 29.38
C GLN A 219 -20.93 16.91 28.20
N LEU A 220 -20.51 17.21 26.97
CA LEU A 220 -21.16 16.74 25.73
C LEU A 220 -21.20 15.20 25.66
N TRP A 221 -20.15 14.55 26.15
CA TRP A 221 -20.09 13.10 26.24
C TRP A 221 -21.12 12.53 27.22
N ARG A 222 -21.32 13.15 28.40
CA ARG A 222 -22.31 12.70 29.40
C ARG A 222 -23.75 12.91 28.92
N GLU A 223 -24.02 14.03 28.25
CA GLU A 223 -25.36 14.36 27.74
C GLU A 223 -25.82 13.42 26.62
N TYR A 224 -24.89 12.78 25.91
CA TYR A 224 -25.16 11.86 24.80
C TYR A 224 -24.90 10.37 25.14
N ALA A 225 -24.38 10.08 26.33
CA ALA A 225 -23.90 8.74 26.75
C ALA A 225 -24.90 7.57 26.78
N PRO A 226 -26.24 7.68 26.69
CA PRO A 226 -27.09 6.48 26.71
C PRO A 226 -26.93 5.58 25.47
N GLY A 227 -26.26 6.03 24.39
CA GLY A 227 -26.18 5.32 23.11
C GLY A 227 -24.79 4.94 22.59
N ILE A 228 -23.68 5.31 23.26
CA ILE A 228 -22.31 5.10 22.75
C ILE A 228 -21.57 4.11 23.68
N PRO A 229 -21.03 2.98 23.18
CA PRO A 229 -20.26 2.04 24.01
C PRO A 229 -19.03 2.73 24.64
N ALA A 230 -18.81 2.49 25.93
CA ALA A 230 -17.87 3.18 26.84
C ALA A 230 -16.36 3.13 26.48
N ALA A 231 -15.98 2.72 25.27
CA ALA A 231 -14.58 2.53 24.86
C ALA A 231 -13.89 3.80 24.32
N PHE A 232 -14.56 4.96 24.30
CA PHE A 232 -14.04 6.18 23.71
C PHE A 232 -13.89 7.29 24.76
N GLY A 233 -12.68 7.43 25.31
CA GLY A 233 -12.29 8.62 26.07
C GLY A 233 -11.95 9.76 25.11
N VAL A 234 -12.56 10.92 25.31
CA VAL A 234 -12.21 12.16 24.60
C VAL A 234 -11.08 12.82 25.38
N THR A 235 -9.88 12.88 24.80
CA THR A 235 -8.80 13.72 25.33
C THR A 235 -8.69 15.02 24.54
N ASP A 236 -8.46 16.09 25.31
CA ASP A 236 -8.46 17.49 24.92
C ASP A 236 -7.49 17.79 23.76
N GLY A 237 -7.94 18.68 22.87
CA GLY A 237 -7.19 19.09 21.69
C GLY A 237 -6.04 20.01 22.05
N ARG A 238 -4.81 19.63 21.71
CA ARG A 238 -3.71 20.59 21.51
C ARG A 238 -3.07 20.42 20.13
N ARG A 239 -3.31 21.40 19.27
CA ARG A 239 -2.33 21.81 18.25
C ARG A 239 -1.23 22.61 18.94
N VAL A 240 0.00 22.11 18.96
CA VAL A 240 1.26 22.88 19.02
C VAL A 240 2.28 22.00 18.28
N GLY A 241 2.73 22.33 17.07
CA GLY A 241 3.75 23.34 16.81
C GLY A 241 5.15 22.73 17.03
N LYS A 242 5.83 22.29 15.97
CA LYS A 242 7.28 22.08 15.97
C LYS A 242 7.90 22.69 14.72
N ALA A 243 8.44 23.89 14.92
CA ALA A 243 9.54 24.44 14.14
C ALA A 243 10.82 23.65 14.45
N LYS A 244 11.73 23.59 13.48
CA LYS A 244 13.11 23.11 13.59
C LYS A 244 14.05 24.32 13.56
N MET A 245 14.95 24.37 14.54
CA MET A 245 16.28 25.02 14.62
C MET A 245 16.81 24.48 15.97
N ASP A 246 17.92 23.75 16.10
CA ASP A 246 19.12 23.54 15.27
C ASP A 246 19.44 22.03 15.10
#